data_AF-A0A1Q9LPV0-F1
#
_entry.id   AF-A0A1Q9LPV0-F1
#
_cell.length_a   1.000
_cell.length_b   1.000
_cell.length_c   1.000
_cell.angle_alpha   90.00
_cell.angle_beta   90.00
_cell.angle_gamma   90.00
#
_symmetry.space_group_name_H-M   'P 1'
#
loop_
_entity.id
_entity.type
_entity.pdbx_description
1 polymer ?
#
loop_
_entity_poly.entity_id
_entity_poly.type
_entity_poly.pdbx_seq_one_letter_code
_entity_poly.pdbx_strand_id
1 'polypeptide(L)'
;MTRQLDRIPLPGLPSPGLDLRRAVEAALTALALDPADARVADDLLGALARTAATGDTCLVLPAAEAVADARARIAAADVDGASAALLRARGLLDRRA
;
A
#
# COMPACT_ATOMS: atom_id res chain seq x y z
N MET A 1 -7.38 -35.16 -4.29
CA MET A 1 -7.02 -33.77 -4.66
C MET A 1 -8.00 -32.84 -3.96
N THR A 2 -7.66 -32.29 -2.80
CA THR A 2 -8.53 -31.39 -2.04
C THR A 2 -8.20 -29.94 -2.39
N ARG A 3 -9.12 -29.28 -3.12
CA ARG A 3 -9.11 -27.83 -3.36
C ARG A 3 -9.28 -27.12 -2.02
N GLN A 4 -8.21 -26.51 -1.53
CA GLN A 4 -8.21 -25.64 -0.36
C GLN A 4 -8.22 -24.18 -0.85
N LEU A 5 -9.40 -23.63 -1.16
CA LEU A 5 -9.54 -22.28 -1.72
C LEU A 5 -10.54 -21.35 -1.02
N ASP A 6 -11.06 -21.70 0.16
CA ASP A 6 -11.95 -20.78 0.90
C ASP A 6 -11.66 -20.83 2.40
N ARG A 7 -10.48 -20.34 2.82
CA ARG A 7 -10.35 -19.94 4.22
C ARG A 7 -10.93 -18.54 4.36
N ILE A 8 -12.21 -18.50 4.73
CA ILE A 8 -12.83 -17.31 5.32
C ILE A 8 -11.88 -16.82 6.42
N PRO A 9 -11.35 -15.59 6.35
CA PRO A 9 -10.50 -15.05 7.41
C PRO A 9 -11.25 -15.14 8.73
N LEU A 10 -10.67 -15.82 9.72
CA LEU A 10 -11.22 -15.80 11.08
C LEU A 10 -11.28 -14.34 11.56
N PRO A 11 -12.40 -13.90 12.15
CA PRO A 11 -12.48 -12.55 12.72
C PRO A 11 -11.36 -12.37 13.75
N GLY A 12 -10.40 -11.49 13.43
CA GLY A 12 -9.25 -11.17 14.29
C GLY A 12 -7.87 -11.36 13.67
N LEU A 13 -7.74 -12.05 12.52
CA LEU A 13 -6.47 -12.04 11.78
C LEU A 13 -6.39 -10.77 10.92
N PRO A 14 -5.34 -9.94 11.05
CA PRO A 14 -5.21 -8.76 10.20
C PRO A 14 -5.14 -9.20 8.75
N SER A 15 -5.99 -8.61 7.91
CA SER A 15 -5.91 -8.80 6.44
C SER A 15 -4.48 -8.53 6.00
N PRO A 16 -3.86 -9.41 5.19
CA PRO A 16 -2.55 -9.16 4.62
C PRO A 16 -2.52 -7.78 3.95
N GLY A 17 -1.53 -6.96 4.31
CA GLY A 17 -1.39 -5.61 3.79
C GLY A 17 -2.43 -4.58 4.29
N LEU A 18 -3.16 -4.85 5.39
CA LEU A 18 -4.06 -3.86 6.01
C LEU A 18 -3.33 -2.55 6.35
N ASP A 19 -2.15 -2.65 6.94
CA ASP A 19 -1.34 -1.47 7.28
C ASP A 19 -0.87 -0.74 6.02
N LEU A 20 -0.53 -1.47 4.95
CA LEU A 20 -0.21 -0.87 3.66
C LEU A 20 -1.42 -0.14 3.06
N ARG A 21 -2.62 -0.72 3.14
CA ARG A 21 -3.86 -0.08 2.68
C ARG A 21 -4.12 1.23 3.42
N ARG A 22 -4.03 1.21 4.75
CA ARG A 22 -4.20 2.42 5.58
C ARG A 22 -3.18 3.50 5.22
N ALA A 23 -1.92 3.12 5.00
CA ALA A 23 -0.88 4.06 4.59
C ALA A 23 -1.16 4.67 3.20
N VAL A 24 -1.64 3.86 2.24
CA VAL A 24 -2.02 4.36 0.90
C VAL A 24 -3.20 5.34 0.98
N GLU A 25 -4.22 5.05 1.77
CA GLU A 25 -5.37 5.95 1.96
C GLU A 25 -4.97 7.27 2.66
N ALA A 26 -4.12 7.17 3.69
CA ALA A 26 -3.58 8.34 4.37
C ALA A 26 -2.73 9.19 3.43
N ALA A 27 -1.86 8.57 2.62
CA ALA A 27 -1.03 9.26 1.65
C ALA A 27 -1.85 9.98 0.56
N LEU A 28 -2.89 9.33 0.02
CA LEU A 28 -3.79 9.97 -0.94
C LEU A 28 -4.50 11.19 -0.34
N THR A 29 -4.93 11.09 0.92
CA THR A 29 -5.57 12.20 1.64
C THR A 29 -4.57 13.32 1.90
N ALA A 30 -3.36 12.99 2.33
CA ALA A 30 -2.30 13.96 2.62
C ALA A 30 -1.87 14.73 1.37
N LEU A 31 -1.60 14.03 0.26
CA LEU A 31 -1.22 14.68 -1.01
C LEU A 31 -2.32 15.56 -1.60
N ALA A 32 -3.59 15.22 -1.36
CA ALA A 32 -4.72 16.06 -1.76
C ALA A 32 -4.81 17.37 -0.94
N LEU A 33 -4.33 17.37 0.31
CA LEU A 33 -4.30 18.54 1.18
C LEU A 33 -3.02 19.37 0.98
N ASP A 34 -1.88 18.70 0.89
CA ASP A 34 -0.56 19.28 0.70
C ASP A 34 0.29 18.41 -0.26
N PRO A 35 0.38 18.81 -1.53
CA PRO A 35 1.20 18.14 -2.54
C PRO A 35 2.69 18.05 -2.21
N ALA A 36 3.19 18.91 -1.31
CA ALA A 36 4.60 19.01 -0.96
C ALA A 36 4.94 18.32 0.38
N ASP A 37 4.00 17.60 0.99
CA ASP A 37 4.23 16.95 2.29
C ASP A 37 5.26 15.82 2.18
N ALA A 38 6.50 16.14 2.50
CA ALA A 38 7.63 15.21 2.45
C ALA A 38 7.46 13.99 3.37
N ARG A 39 6.64 14.09 4.43
CA ARG A 39 6.41 12.99 5.39
C ARG A 39 5.72 11.80 4.75
N VAL A 40 4.94 12.03 3.69
CA VAL A 40 4.22 10.98 2.96
C VAL A 40 5.18 9.89 2.47
N ALA A 41 6.37 10.26 1.99
CA ALA A 41 7.35 9.28 1.51
C ALA A 41 7.92 8.41 2.64
N ASP A 42 8.08 8.95 3.84
CA ASP A 42 8.58 8.24 5.02
C ASP A 42 7.50 7.33 5.63
N ASP A 43 6.25 7.80 5.70
CA ASP A 43 5.12 7.00 6.16
C ASP A 43 4.90 5.77 5.27
N LEU A 44 4.98 5.95 3.94
CA LEU A 44 4.91 4.86 2.98
C LEU A 44 6.11 3.88 3.13
N LEU A 45 7.30 4.37 3.46
CA LEU A 45 8.46 3.52 3.74
C LEU A 45 8.22 2.67 4.98
N GLY A 46 7.72 3.27 6.06
CA GLY A 46 7.40 2.58 7.30
C GLY A 46 6.36 1.47 7.07
N ALA A 47 5.34 1.73 6.25
CA ALA A 47 4.33 0.74 5.88
C ALA A 47 4.91 -0.42 5.06
N LEU A 48 5.80 -0.14 4.10
CA LEU A 48 6.53 -1.18 3.35
C LEU A 48 7.41 -2.03 4.28
N ALA A 49 8.15 -1.40 5.18
CA ALA A 49 9.00 -2.09 6.15
C ALA A 49 8.18 -2.99 7.07
N ARG A 50 7.03 -2.52 7.55
CA ARG A 50 6.13 -3.35 8.37
C ARG A 50 5.55 -4.52 7.56
N THR A 51 5.13 -4.29 6.31
CA THR A 51 4.62 -5.34 5.42
C THR A 51 5.68 -6.42 5.17
N ALA A 52 6.96 -6.04 5.07
CA ALA A 52 8.07 -6.98 5.01
C ALA A 52 8.27 -7.73 6.33
N ALA A 53 8.22 -7.04 7.47
CA ALA A 53 8.37 -7.65 8.79
C ALA A 53 7.26 -8.65 9.15
N THR A 54 6.03 -8.43 8.67
CA THR A 54 4.91 -9.37 8.86
C THR A 54 4.94 -10.54 7.88
N GLY A 55 5.81 -10.52 6.87
CA GLY A 55 5.88 -11.54 5.83
C GLY A 55 4.75 -11.45 4.78
N ASP A 56 4.00 -10.35 4.78
CA ASP A 56 2.88 -10.14 3.85
C ASP A 56 3.33 -9.71 2.46
N THR A 57 4.63 -9.50 2.22
CA THR A 57 5.16 -9.01 0.93
C THR A 57 4.76 -9.89 -0.24
N CYS A 58 4.87 -11.22 -0.12
CA CYS A 58 4.37 -12.15 -1.16
C CYS A 58 2.86 -12.00 -1.37
N LEU A 59 2.15 -11.71 -0.27
CA LEU A 59 0.76 -11.33 -0.13
C LEU A 59 0.35 -10.17 -1.03
N VAL A 60 1.19 -9.13 -1.09
CA VAL A 60 0.82 -7.83 -1.65
C VAL A 60 1.85 -7.25 -2.62
N LEU A 61 2.74 -8.08 -3.17
CA LEU A 61 3.88 -7.65 -3.97
C LEU A 61 3.54 -6.59 -5.05
N PRO A 62 2.52 -6.78 -5.91
CA PRO A 62 2.21 -5.77 -6.93
C PRO A 62 1.78 -4.42 -6.34
N ALA A 63 1.11 -4.44 -5.19
CA ALA A 63 0.72 -3.21 -4.49
C ALA A 63 1.94 -2.55 -3.82
N ALA A 64 2.82 -3.34 -3.21
CA ALA A 64 4.06 -2.85 -2.61
C ALA A 64 4.99 -2.20 -3.66
N GLU A 65 5.10 -2.78 -4.85
CA GLU A 65 5.83 -2.20 -5.97
C GLU A 65 5.23 -0.86 -6.43
N ALA A 66 3.90 -0.77 -6.54
CA ALA A 66 3.22 0.47 -6.86
C ALA A 66 3.43 1.56 -5.79
N VAL A 67 3.50 1.19 -4.51
CA VAL A 67 3.83 2.11 -3.42
C VAL A 67 5.29 2.55 -3.48
N ALA A 68 6.22 1.65 -3.83
CA ALA A 68 7.62 2.02 -4.03
C ALA A 68 7.80 3.00 -5.20
N ASP A 69 7.09 2.80 -6.31
CA ASP A 69 7.04 3.73 -7.45
C ASP A 69 6.46 5.10 -7.02
N ALA A 70 5.35 5.12 -6.27
CA ALA A 70 4.80 6.36 -5.72
C ALA A 70 5.83 7.14 -4.90
N ARG A 71 6.58 6.47 -4.01
CA ARG A 71 7.64 7.10 -3.22
C ARG A 71 8.74 7.71 -4.09
N ALA A 72 9.17 7.00 -5.14
CA ALA A 72 10.17 7.51 -6.07
C ALA A 72 9.68 8.78 -6.78
N ARG A 73 8.40 8.85 -7.13
CA ARG A 73 7.78 10.02 -7.75
C ARG A 73 7.63 11.20 -6.79
N ILE A 74 7.28 10.95 -5.53
CA ILE A 74 7.29 11.99 -4.48
C ILE A 74 8.70 12.60 -4.36
N ALA A 75 9.75 11.76 -4.33
CA ALA A 75 11.13 12.24 -4.28
C ALA A 75 11.54 13.04 -5.53
N ALA A 76 10.91 12.79 -6.68
CA ALA A 76 11.09 13.54 -7.92
C ALA A 76 10.15 14.76 -8.04
N ALA A 77 9.37 15.08 -7.00
CA ALA A 77 8.31 16.11 -7.01
C ALA A 77 7.22 15.91 -8.09
N ASP A 78 7.03 14.67 -8.57
CA ASP A 78 5.95 14.28 -9.49
C ASP A 78 4.72 13.83 -8.70
N VAL A 79 3.92 14.80 -8.26
CA VAL A 79 2.74 14.56 -7.41
C VAL A 79 1.61 13.83 -8.15
N ASP A 80 1.38 14.19 -9.42
CA ASP A 80 0.35 13.54 -10.24
C ASP A 80 0.71 12.07 -10.49
N GLY A 81 1.96 11.82 -10.83
CA GLY A 81 2.47 10.46 -10.98
C GLY A 81 2.43 9.69 -9.66
N ALA A 82 2.80 10.30 -8.53
CA ALA A 82 2.70 9.67 -7.22
C ALA A 82 1.25 9.28 -6.88
N SER A 83 0.30 10.18 -7.10
CA SER A 83 -1.13 9.95 -6.87
C SER A 83 -1.66 8.83 -7.75
N ALA A 84 -1.30 8.79 -9.03
CA ALA A 84 -1.68 7.72 -9.95
C ALA A 84 -1.14 6.35 -9.53
N ALA A 85 0.10 6.30 -9.03
CA ALA A 85 0.70 5.08 -8.50
C ALA A 85 0.01 4.61 -7.20
N LEU A 86 -0.33 5.52 -6.29
CA LEU A 86 -1.08 5.21 -5.06
C LEU A 86 -2.51 4.73 -5.35
N LEU A 87 -3.21 5.35 -6.32
CA LEU A 87 -4.53 4.88 -6.75
C LEU A 87 -4.47 3.46 -7.34
N ARG A 88 -3.41 3.15 -8.09
CA ARG A 88 -3.15 1.78 -8.58
C ARG A 88 -2.92 0.82 -7.42
N ALA A 89 -2.08 1.20 -6.45
CA ALA A 89 -1.82 0.39 -5.26
C ALA A 89 -3.12 0.08 -4.50
N ARG A 90 -3.99 1.09 -4.29
CA ARG A 90 -5.32 0.91 -3.69
C ARG A 90 -6.15 -0.12 -4.44
N GLY A 91 -6.26 0.03 -5.77
CA GLY A 91 -7.00 -0.94 -6.59
C GLY A 91 -6.45 -2.37 -6.53
N LEU A 92 -5.14 -2.56 -6.34
CA LEU A 92 -4.53 -3.88 -6.17
C LEU A 92 -4.80 -4.48 -4.78
N LEU A 93 -4.89 -3.63 -3.74
CA LEU A 93 -5.21 -4.04 -2.38
C LEU A 93 -6.70 -4.35 -2.22
N ASP A 94 -7.59 -3.64 -2.90
CA ASP A 94 -9.04 -3.84 -2.81
C ASP A 94 -9.51 -5.14 -3.50
N ARG A 95 -8.83 -5.56 -4.58
CA ARG A 95 -9.13 -6.82 -5.27
C ARG A 95 -8.84 -8.08 -4.45
N ARG A 96 -8.17 -7.94 -3.30
CA ARG A 96 -7.88 -9.05 -2.37
C ARG A 96 -8.75 -9.05 -1.10
N ALA A 97 -9.59 -8.02 -0.92
CA ALA A 97 -10.45 -7.87 0.25
C ALA A 97 -11.66 -8.81 0.20
#